data_AF-A0A5C7KTW5-F1
#
_entry.id   AF-A0A5C7KTW5-F1
#
_cell.length_a   1.000
_cell.length_b   1.000
_cell.length_c   1.000
_cell.angle_alpha   90.00
_cell.angle_beta   90.00
_cell.angle_gamma   90.00
#
_symmetry.space_group_name_H-M   'P 1'
#
loop_
_entity.id
_entity.type
_entity.pdbx_description
1 polymer ?
#
loop_
_entity_poly.entity_id
_entity_poly.type
_entity_poly.pdbx_seq_one_letter_code
_entity_poly.pdbx_strand_id
1 'polypeptide(L)'
;MLTLTRDTKRLTIIVIYIFLFLGLGIGLYFLLRPTPTCLDGKQNQDETGIDCGGVCANACIELVTGEPLVIREVTALPVAENQYDVVARIYNPNNTVGAESFTYTVRLIDSNGIEVGKTSQTGWVLPQETKSLLVFMLPAESKPTKATVEITDIKWERLTNYDGRPKLGVYNKRYEETGRGGEYGGVASGLVTNESGYDYRLVTVKVIARDTDGKPLAMNQTDLRTFLVGQQREFRLPWPQPFAGKIEMIDVEVDADVYHSDNFLRRYLPASSAQTLVPGR
;
A
#
# COMPACT_ATOMS: atom_id res chain seq x y z
N MET A 1 76.64 -41.36 2.32
CA MET A 1 75.65 -41.37 3.42
C MET A 1 75.85 -40.07 4.19
N LEU A 2 75.07 -39.02 3.92
CA LEU A 2 75.21 -37.73 4.59
C LEU A 2 74.77 -37.87 6.05
N THR A 3 75.72 -37.90 6.98
CA THR A 3 75.44 -37.96 8.41
C THR A 3 75.00 -36.59 8.89
N LEU A 4 73.69 -36.37 8.99
CA LEU A 4 73.10 -35.18 9.60
C LEU A 4 73.66 -34.98 11.01
N THR A 5 74.26 -33.81 11.26
CA THR A 5 74.81 -33.42 12.57
C THR A 5 73.69 -33.35 13.61
N ARG A 6 74.02 -33.53 14.89
CA ARG A 6 73.02 -33.59 15.98
C ARG A 6 72.08 -32.38 16.01
N ASP A 7 72.59 -31.22 15.62
CA ASP A 7 71.83 -29.97 15.55
C ASP A 7 70.87 -29.91 14.34
N THR A 8 71.26 -30.46 13.18
CA THR A 8 70.34 -30.56 12.02
C THR A 8 69.15 -31.46 12.31
N LYS A 9 69.36 -32.59 13.01
CA LYS A 9 68.25 -33.47 13.43
C LYS A 9 67.30 -32.77 14.39
N ARG A 10 67.84 -31.97 15.33
CA ARG A 10 67.04 -31.20 16.28
C ARG A 10 66.22 -30.11 15.57
N LEU A 11 66.81 -29.43 14.59
CA LEU A 11 66.11 -28.43 13.77
C LEU A 11 64.97 -29.06 12.95
N THR A 12 65.23 -30.21 12.29
CA THR A 12 64.20 -30.91 11.50
C THR A 12 63.00 -31.31 12.36
N ILE A 13 63.25 -31.82 13.58
CA ILE A 13 62.18 -32.18 14.51
C ILE A 13 61.37 -30.94 14.93
N ILE A 14 62.03 -29.83 15.26
CA ILE A 14 61.37 -28.58 15.65
C ILE A 14 60.46 -28.08 14.52
N VAL A 15 60.96 -28.06 13.27
CA VAL A 15 60.19 -27.61 12.10
C VAL A 15 58.97 -28.50 11.87
N ILE A 16 59.11 -29.83 11.99
CA ILE A 16 57.98 -30.76 11.86
C ILE A 16 56.90 -30.46 12.92
N TYR A 17 57.29 -30.27 14.18
CA TYR A 17 56.33 -29.93 15.23
C TYR A 17 55.67 -28.57 14.98
N ILE A 18 56.40 -27.56 14.50
CA ILE A 18 55.82 -26.27 14.13
C ILE A 18 54.74 -26.47 13.06
N PHE A 19 55.03 -27.19 11.97
CA PHE A 19 54.03 -27.45 10.93
C PHE A 19 52.84 -28.27 11.42
N LEU A 20 53.08 -29.24 12.32
CA LEU A 20 52.02 -30.06 12.89
C LEU A 20 51.10 -29.24 13.80
N PHE A 21 51.66 -28.40 14.68
CA PHE A 21 50.87 -27.51 15.54
C PHE A 21 50.17 -26.39 14.74
N LEU A 22 50.81 -25.87 13.69
CA LEU A 22 50.18 -24.89 12.81
C LEU A 22 49.01 -25.52 12.05
N GLY A 23 49.19 -26.72 11.51
CA GLY A 23 48.13 -27.49 10.84
C GLY A 23 46.98 -27.84 11.78
N LEU A 24 47.28 -28.28 13.00
CA LEU A 24 46.27 -28.55 14.03
C LEU A 24 45.51 -27.27 14.40
N GLY A 25 46.21 -26.16 14.62
CA GLY A 25 45.60 -24.87 14.95
C GLY A 25 44.71 -24.32 13.84
N ILE A 26 45.16 -24.40 12.58
CA ILE A 26 44.37 -24.01 11.42
C ILE A 26 43.14 -24.92 11.27
N GLY A 27 43.31 -26.25 11.39
CA GLY A 27 42.21 -27.19 11.35
C GLY A 27 41.16 -26.92 12.42
N LEU A 28 41.59 -26.67 13.66
CA LEU A 28 40.70 -26.35 14.77
C LEU A 28 39.97 -25.01 14.57
N TYR A 29 40.66 -24.00 14.05
CA TYR A 29 40.07 -22.71 13.71
C TYR A 29 38.95 -22.84 12.67
N PHE A 30 39.17 -23.62 11.61
CA PHE A 30 38.14 -23.84 10.59
C PHE A 30 36.98 -24.73 11.08
N LEU A 31 37.22 -25.62 12.05
CA LEU A 31 36.18 -26.49 12.62
C LEU A 31 35.30 -25.76 13.66
N LEU A 32 35.88 -24.82 14.41
CA LEU A 32 35.21 -24.09 15.50
C LEU A 32 34.69 -22.70 15.10
N ARG A 33 34.93 -22.25 13.87
CA ARG A 33 34.41 -20.95 13.42
C ARG A 33 32.86 -20.99 13.40
N PRO A 34 32.18 -20.02 14.03
CA PRO A 34 30.73 -19.93 13.97
C PRO A 34 30.27 -19.67 12.53
N THR A 35 29.13 -20.24 12.14
CA THR A 35 28.46 -19.91 10.89
C THR A 35 27.94 -18.47 10.94
N PRO A 36 28.01 -17.71 9.83
CA PRO A 36 27.46 -16.37 9.80
C PRO A 36 25.95 -16.40 10.10
N THR A 37 25.50 -15.45 10.91
CA THR A 37 24.12 -15.33 11.37
C THR A 37 23.61 -13.96 10.90
N CYS A 38 22.63 -13.98 10.01
CA CYS A 38 22.12 -12.77 9.33
C CYS A 38 20.73 -12.33 9.81
N LEU A 39 20.24 -12.86 10.93
CA LEU A 39 18.92 -12.54 11.49
C LEU A 39 18.98 -12.58 13.04
N ASP A 40 20.14 -12.27 13.62
CA ASP A 40 20.38 -12.37 15.06
C ASP A 40 20.37 -11.01 15.78
N GLY A 41 20.13 -9.93 15.04
CA GLY A 41 20.02 -8.57 15.54
C GLY A 41 21.36 -7.94 15.94
N LYS A 42 22.49 -8.50 15.50
CA LYS A 42 23.83 -7.97 15.78
C LYS A 42 24.52 -7.56 14.48
N GLN A 43 25.55 -6.72 14.60
CA GLN A 43 26.47 -6.42 13.50
C GLN A 43 27.76 -7.21 13.71
N ASN A 44 28.00 -8.24 12.91
CA ASN A 44 29.14 -9.14 13.04
C ASN A 44 29.78 -9.47 11.67
N GLN A 45 30.90 -10.19 11.68
CA GLN A 45 31.67 -10.54 10.46
C GLN A 45 32.01 -9.33 9.56
N ASP A 46 31.56 -9.32 8.31
CA ASP A 46 31.77 -8.27 7.31
C ASP A 46 30.48 -7.49 6.99
N GLU A 47 29.49 -7.55 7.88
CA GLU A 47 28.24 -6.80 7.77
C GLU A 47 28.45 -5.28 7.79
N THR A 48 27.77 -4.58 6.88
CA THR A 48 27.78 -3.11 6.80
C THR A 48 26.69 -2.46 7.66
N GLY A 49 25.72 -3.24 8.13
CA GLY A 49 24.66 -2.87 9.08
C GLY A 49 24.18 -4.09 9.87
N ILE A 50 23.34 -3.91 10.88
CA ILE A 50 22.78 -5.02 11.67
C ILE A 50 22.05 -5.99 10.72
N ASP A 51 22.46 -7.25 10.69
CA ASP A 51 21.90 -8.29 9.80
C ASP A 51 21.95 -7.91 8.30
N CYS A 52 22.90 -7.06 7.88
CA CYS A 52 22.90 -6.49 6.52
C CYS A 52 24.31 -6.20 5.96
N GLY A 53 24.51 -6.53 4.69
CA GLY A 53 25.76 -6.33 3.96
C GLY A 53 26.79 -7.44 4.23
N GLY A 54 27.92 -7.41 3.50
CA GLY A 54 28.92 -8.49 3.57
C GLY A 54 28.32 -9.85 3.22
N VAL A 55 28.56 -10.85 4.07
CA VAL A 55 27.94 -12.19 3.99
C VAL A 55 26.41 -12.16 4.11
N CYS A 56 25.82 -11.08 4.65
CA CYS A 56 24.39 -10.89 4.86
C CYS A 56 23.75 -9.89 3.87
N ALA A 57 24.40 -9.65 2.71
CA ALA A 57 23.86 -8.75 1.68
C ALA A 57 22.44 -9.09 1.21
N ASN A 58 22.03 -10.37 1.26
CA ASN A 58 20.69 -10.81 0.86
C ASN A 58 19.64 -10.73 2.00
N ALA A 59 20.05 -10.41 3.23
CA ALA A 59 19.17 -10.35 4.40
C ALA A 59 18.71 -8.92 4.75
N CYS A 60 19.25 -7.91 4.06
CA CYS A 60 18.87 -6.51 4.27
C CYS A 60 17.37 -6.29 4.04
N ILE A 61 16.63 -6.01 5.11
CA ILE A 61 15.29 -5.44 5.02
C ILE A 61 15.46 -3.96 4.67
N GLU A 62 15.33 -3.61 3.39
CA GLU A 62 15.30 -2.21 2.97
C GLU A 62 14.11 -1.53 3.64
N LEU A 63 14.37 -0.62 4.59
CA LEU A 63 13.34 0.23 5.18
C LEU A 63 12.85 1.19 4.11
N VAL A 64 11.82 0.78 3.37
CA VAL A 64 11.16 1.64 2.39
C VAL A 64 10.47 2.76 3.16
N THR A 65 10.83 4.00 2.85
CA THR A 65 10.19 5.20 3.39
C THR A 65 9.77 6.10 2.23
N GLY A 66 8.62 6.76 2.38
CA GLY A 66 8.08 7.71 1.41
C GLY A 66 7.92 9.10 2.00
N GLU A 67 7.88 10.11 1.14
CA GLU A 67 7.43 11.46 1.47
C GLU A 67 5.98 11.44 1.98
N PRO A 68 5.60 12.31 2.93
CA PRO A 68 4.26 12.36 3.47
C PRO A 68 3.16 12.54 2.41
N LEU A 69 2.02 11.90 2.63
CA LEU A 69 0.84 12.08 1.79
C LEU A 69 0.29 13.51 1.92
N VAL A 70 -0.12 14.09 0.80
CA VAL A 70 -0.61 15.47 0.73
C VAL A 70 -2.14 15.47 0.73
N ILE A 71 -2.75 16.12 1.73
CA ILE A 71 -4.20 16.35 1.77
C ILE A 71 -4.54 17.49 0.81
N ARG A 72 -5.38 17.23 -0.18
CA ARG A 72 -5.76 18.20 -1.23
C ARG A 72 -7.11 18.85 -0.97
N GLU A 73 -8.06 18.07 -0.44
CA GLU A 73 -9.44 18.50 -0.23
C GLU A 73 -10.03 17.71 0.93
N VAL A 74 -10.85 18.36 1.77
CA VAL A 74 -11.70 17.71 2.77
C VAL A 74 -13.03 18.45 2.84
N THR A 75 -14.12 17.75 2.52
CA THR A 75 -15.46 18.33 2.42
C THR A 75 -16.45 17.48 3.21
N ALA A 76 -17.15 18.09 4.16
CA ALA A 76 -18.30 17.49 4.84
C ALA A 76 -19.60 17.87 4.12
N LEU A 77 -20.44 16.87 3.89
CA LEU A 77 -21.69 16.94 3.15
C LEU A 77 -22.83 16.54 4.09
N PRO A 78 -23.80 17.44 4.40
CA PRO A 78 -24.94 17.07 5.23
C PRO A 78 -25.84 16.08 4.48
N VAL A 79 -26.19 14.95 5.11
CA VAL A 79 -27.03 13.91 4.50
C VAL A 79 -28.33 13.69 5.27
N ALA A 80 -28.27 13.76 6.60
CA ALA A 80 -29.44 13.73 7.47
C ALA A 80 -29.21 14.63 8.70
N GLU A 81 -30.20 14.71 9.58
CA GLU A 81 -30.04 15.43 10.85
C GLU A 81 -28.82 14.88 11.61
N ASN A 82 -27.84 15.76 11.87
CA ASN A 82 -26.62 15.43 12.59
C ASN A 82 -25.77 14.29 11.97
N GLN A 83 -25.93 14.01 10.67
CA GLN A 83 -25.13 13.02 9.94
C GLN A 83 -24.51 13.62 8.69
N TYR A 84 -23.22 13.34 8.52
CA TYR A 84 -22.42 13.91 7.44
C TYR A 84 -21.66 12.82 6.69
N ASP A 85 -21.68 12.92 5.37
CA ASP A 85 -20.72 12.25 4.51
C ASP A 85 -19.46 13.11 4.43
N VAL A 86 -18.29 12.50 4.38
CA VAL A 86 -17.02 13.23 4.21
C VAL A 86 -16.26 12.67 3.02
N VAL A 87 -15.92 13.56 2.09
CA VAL A 87 -15.00 13.29 0.98
C VAL A 87 -13.65 13.93 1.33
N ALA A 88 -12.58 13.13 1.33
CA ALA A 88 -11.22 13.66 1.41
C ALA A 88 -10.38 13.19 0.23
N ARG A 89 -9.69 14.11 -0.45
CA ARG A 89 -8.72 13.76 -1.51
C ARG A 89 -7.31 13.84 -0.96
N ILE A 90 -6.58 12.75 -1.10
CA ILE A 90 -5.16 12.66 -0.75
C ILE A 90 -4.34 12.43 -2.01
N TYR A 91 -3.09 12.87 -2.00
CA TYR A 91 -2.13 12.65 -3.07
C TYR A 91 -0.85 12.04 -2.54
N ASN A 92 -0.39 10.97 -3.16
CA ASN A 92 0.91 10.39 -2.90
C ASN A 92 1.98 11.04 -3.82
N PRO A 93 2.90 11.86 -3.29
CA PRO A 93 3.92 12.53 -4.10
C PRO A 93 5.07 11.62 -4.52
N ASN A 94 5.15 10.39 -4.01
CA ASN A 94 6.24 9.46 -4.28
C ASN A 94 6.10 8.82 -5.66
N ASN A 95 7.23 8.65 -6.36
CA ASN A 95 7.25 8.10 -7.73
C ASN A 95 7.19 6.56 -7.77
N THR A 96 7.80 5.88 -6.81
CA THR A 96 7.95 4.41 -6.82
C THR A 96 7.51 3.74 -5.52
N VAL A 97 7.06 4.54 -4.55
CA VAL A 97 6.66 4.09 -3.21
C VAL A 97 5.20 4.45 -3.01
N GLY A 98 4.40 3.49 -2.57
CA GLY A 98 3.03 3.75 -2.15
C GLY A 98 2.81 3.34 -0.72
N ALA A 99 1.69 3.78 -0.14
CA ALA A 99 1.30 3.36 1.18
C ALA A 99 0.44 2.11 1.03
N GLU A 100 1.01 0.95 1.37
CA GLU A 100 0.30 -0.33 1.45
C GLU A 100 -0.86 -0.25 2.43
N SER A 101 -0.63 0.45 3.54
CA SER A 101 -1.67 0.78 4.51
C SER A 101 -1.34 2.08 5.24
N PHE A 102 -2.37 2.78 5.69
CA PHE A 102 -2.29 3.88 6.64
C PHE A 102 -3.61 3.98 7.40
N THR A 103 -3.56 4.58 8.59
CA THR A 103 -4.76 4.98 9.33
C THR A 103 -5.08 6.43 8.94
N TYR A 104 -6.34 6.72 8.63
CA TYR A 104 -6.81 8.10 8.49
C TYR A 104 -7.95 8.38 9.46
N THR A 105 -7.85 9.51 10.14
CA THR A 105 -8.83 9.96 11.13
C THR A 105 -9.52 11.20 10.59
N VAL A 106 -10.84 11.11 10.41
CA VAL A 106 -11.69 12.22 10.02
C VAL A 106 -12.30 12.84 11.26
N ARG A 107 -12.25 14.18 11.36
CA ARG A 107 -12.88 14.95 12.45
C ARG A 107 -13.79 16.02 11.88
N LEU A 108 -14.97 16.15 12.47
CA LEU A 108 -15.92 17.23 12.22
C LEU A 108 -15.73 18.29 13.30
N ILE A 109 -15.58 19.54 12.90
CA ILE A 109 -15.27 20.67 13.79
C ILE A 109 -16.36 21.72 13.65
N ASP A 110 -16.92 22.17 14.77
CA ASP A 110 -17.96 23.22 14.81
C ASP A 110 -17.39 24.63 14.64
N SER A 111 -18.24 25.66 14.78
CA SER A 111 -17.83 27.06 14.66
C SER A 111 -16.92 27.55 15.80
N ASN A 112 -16.91 26.85 16.93
CA ASN A 112 -16.11 27.18 18.12
C ASN A 112 -14.75 26.45 18.11
N GLY A 113 -14.48 25.63 17.09
CA GLY A 113 -13.27 24.82 17.02
C GLY A 113 -13.35 23.52 17.83
N ILE A 114 -14.54 23.12 18.27
CA ILE A 114 -14.77 21.90 19.05
C ILE A 114 -14.96 20.73 18.09
N GLU A 115 -14.31 19.61 18.38
CA GLU A 115 -14.56 18.33 17.69
C GLU A 115 -15.95 17.82 18.08
N VAL A 116 -16.83 17.64 17.09
CA VAL A 116 -18.22 17.22 17.29
C VAL A 116 -18.52 15.86 16.66
N GLY A 117 -17.58 15.28 15.92
CA GLY A 117 -17.71 13.95 15.34
C GLY A 117 -16.34 13.45 14.89
N LYS A 118 -16.12 12.14 15.01
CA LYS A 118 -14.83 11.52 14.68
C LYS A 118 -14.99 10.08 14.25
N THR A 119 -14.18 9.67 13.29
CA THR A 119 -13.99 8.25 12.95
C THR A 119 -12.58 8.01 12.42
N SER A 120 -12.10 6.78 12.56
CA SER A 120 -10.81 6.34 12.04
C SER A 120 -11.03 5.12 11.17
N GLN A 121 -10.37 5.09 10.01
CA GLN A 121 -10.43 4.00 9.05
C GLN A 121 -9.03 3.73 8.50
N THR A 122 -8.88 2.62 7.77
CA THR A 122 -7.65 2.30 7.06
C THR A 122 -7.81 2.56 5.57
N GLY A 123 -6.70 2.91 4.92
CA GLY A 123 -6.63 3.09 3.48
C GLY A 123 -5.27 2.69 2.93
N TRP A 124 -5.15 2.75 1.61
CA TRP A 124 -3.91 2.52 0.87
C TRP A 124 -3.86 3.51 -0.28
N VAL A 125 -2.67 3.77 -0.85
CA VAL A 125 -2.54 4.66 -2.02
C VAL A 125 -1.29 4.33 -2.83
N LEU A 126 -1.47 4.26 -4.16
CA LEU A 126 -0.41 3.96 -5.11
C LEU A 126 0.57 5.14 -5.28
N PRO A 127 1.77 4.90 -5.84
CA PRO A 127 2.67 5.96 -6.27
C PRO A 127 1.98 6.92 -7.26
N GLN A 128 2.22 8.22 -7.12
CA GLN A 128 1.61 9.28 -7.93
C GLN A 128 0.08 9.24 -7.97
N GLU A 129 -0.57 8.62 -6.97
CA GLU A 129 -2.03 8.52 -6.90
C GLU A 129 -2.67 9.67 -6.16
N THR A 130 -3.66 10.30 -6.80
CA THR A 130 -4.71 11.05 -6.10
C THR A 130 -5.86 10.10 -5.83
N LYS A 131 -6.18 9.87 -4.55
CA LYS A 131 -7.24 8.95 -4.11
C LYS A 131 -8.26 9.69 -3.27
N SER A 132 -9.54 9.37 -3.48
CA SER A 132 -10.64 9.83 -2.63
C SER A 132 -10.96 8.82 -1.51
N LEU A 133 -10.93 9.30 -0.27
CA LEU A 133 -11.36 8.61 0.95
C LEU A 133 -12.78 9.05 1.27
N LEU A 134 -13.69 8.10 1.40
CA LEU A 134 -15.12 8.35 1.62
C LEU A 134 -15.52 7.83 3.00
N VAL A 135 -16.12 8.69 3.81
CA VAL A 135 -16.71 8.32 5.11
C VAL A 135 -18.18 8.61 5.08
N PHE A 136 -19.01 7.58 5.22
CA PHE A 136 -20.47 7.71 5.15
C PHE A 136 -21.10 7.86 6.54
N MET A 137 -22.15 8.67 6.64
CA MET A 137 -23.02 8.81 7.81
C MET A 137 -22.27 9.05 9.13
N LEU A 138 -21.22 9.88 9.12
CA LEU A 138 -20.49 10.26 10.32
C LEU A 138 -21.40 11.11 11.24
N PRO A 139 -21.74 10.64 12.44
CA PRO A 139 -22.54 11.42 13.38
C PRO A 139 -21.78 12.65 13.89
N ALA A 140 -22.52 13.73 14.15
CA ALA A 140 -22.02 14.94 14.76
C ALA A 140 -22.93 15.41 15.91
N GLU A 141 -22.35 15.78 17.05
CA GLU A 141 -23.09 16.31 18.21
C GLU A 141 -23.68 17.71 17.95
N SER A 142 -23.06 18.49 17.07
CA SER A 142 -23.55 19.79 16.62
C SER A 142 -23.19 20.03 15.16
N LYS A 143 -23.71 21.11 14.56
CA LYS A 143 -23.46 21.44 13.14
C LYS A 143 -21.98 21.78 12.93
N PRO A 144 -21.22 20.98 12.16
CA PRO A 144 -19.85 21.28 11.84
C PRO A 144 -19.76 22.39 10.79
N THR A 145 -18.67 23.15 10.87
CA THR A 145 -18.29 24.16 9.87
C THR A 145 -17.14 23.69 8.99
N LYS A 146 -16.38 22.70 9.45
CA LYS A 146 -15.22 22.15 8.74
C LYS A 146 -15.04 20.67 9.05
N ALA A 147 -14.44 19.94 8.12
CA ALA A 147 -13.87 18.63 8.35
C ALA A 147 -12.34 18.66 8.18
N THR A 148 -11.64 17.82 8.94
CA THR A 148 -10.20 17.62 8.82
C THR A 148 -9.88 16.14 8.70
N VAL A 149 -8.73 15.84 8.09
CA VAL A 149 -8.16 14.50 8.01
C VAL A 149 -6.76 14.52 8.58
N GLU A 150 -6.43 13.51 9.37
CA GLU A 150 -5.10 13.23 9.90
C GLU A 150 -4.70 11.83 9.44
N ILE A 151 -3.48 11.66 8.91
CA ILE A 151 -2.97 10.37 8.42
C ILE A 151 -1.82 9.94 9.32
N THR A 152 -1.90 8.71 9.85
CA THR A 152 -0.92 8.10 10.76
C THR A 152 -0.61 6.67 10.33
N ASP A 153 0.36 6.04 10.98
CA ASP A 153 0.65 4.61 10.87
C ASP A 153 0.89 4.14 9.42
N ILE A 154 1.59 4.96 8.63
CA ILE A 154 1.82 4.67 7.22
C ILE A 154 2.85 3.54 7.09
N LYS A 155 2.42 2.44 6.47
CA LYS A 155 3.30 1.36 6.01
C LYS A 155 3.62 1.58 4.53
N TRP A 156 4.85 2.00 4.26
CA TRP A 156 5.34 2.24 2.91
C TRP A 156 5.80 0.94 2.25
N GLU A 157 5.46 0.77 0.98
CA GLU A 157 5.89 -0.35 0.15
C GLU A 157 6.38 0.14 -1.22
N ARG A 158 7.51 -0.39 -1.66
CA ARG A 158 8.07 -0.13 -2.98
C ARG A 158 7.43 -1.10 -3.98
N LEU A 159 6.81 -0.55 -5.02
CA LEU A 159 6.25 -1.35 -6.10
C LEU A 159 7.30 -1.48 -7.22
N THR A 160 7.99 -2.62 -7.26
CA THR A 160 8.94 -2.97 -8.34
C THR A 160 8.23 -3.71 -9.47
N ASN A 161 8.59 -3.43 -10.72
CA ASN A 161 7.96 -4.01 -11.92
C ASN A 161 6.43 -3.82 -11.98
N TYR A 162 5.95 -2.73 -11.41
CA TYR A 162 4.56 -2.35 -11.45
C TYR A 162 4.32 -1.44 -12.66
N ASP A 163 3.59 -1.94 -13.66
CA ASP A 163 3.28 -1.24 -14.93
C ASP A 163 2.33 -0.03 -14.75
N GLY A 164 2.20 0.51 -13.53
CA GLY A 164 1.29 1.57 -13.16
C GLY A 164 -0.05 1.07 -12.63
N ARG A 165 -0.95 2.03 -12.35
CA ARG A 165 -2.27 1.76 -11.74
C ARG A 165 -3.05 0.70 -12.50
N PRO A 166 -3.91 -0.11 -11.84
CA PRO A 166 -4.78 -1.06 -12.53
C PRO A 166 -5.53 -0.36 -13.65
N LYS A 167 -5.44 -0.89 -14.86
CA LYS A 167 -6.13 -0.35 -16.04
C LYS A 167 -7.62 -0.69 -15.94
N LEU A 168 -8.35 0.08 -15.15
CA LEU A 168 -9.79 -0.04 -14.96
C LEU A 168 -10.46 1.15 -15.65
N GLY A 169 -10.85 0.94 -16.91
CA GLY A 169 -11.45 1.98 -17.75
C GLY A 169 -12.87 2.28 -17.31
N VAL A 170 -13.27 3.56 -17.32
CA VAL A 170 -14.64 3.98 -17.03
C VAL A 170 -15.21 4.76 -18.22
N TYR A 171 -16.30 4.23 -18.78
CA TYR A 171 -16.92 4.72 -20.00
C TYR A 171 -18.38 5.10 -19.79
N ASN A 172 -18.90 5.96 -20.68
CA ASN A 172 -20.31 6.36 -20.73
C ASN A 172 -20.86 6.83 -19.36
N LYS A 173 -20.03 7.56 -18.62
CA LYS A 173 -20.38 8.15 -17.33
C LYS A 173 -21.50 9.16 -17.54
N ARG A 174 -22.58 9.03 -16.78
CA ARG A 174 -23.72 9.95 -16.82
C ARG A 174 -24.37 10.10 -15.46
N TYR A 175 -25.00 11.25 -15.26
CA TYR A 175 -25.88 11.54 -14.14
C TYR A 175 -27.27 11.88 -14.70
N GLU A 176 -28.31 11.33 -14.08
CA GLU A 176 -29.69 11.56 -14.48
C GLU A 176 -30.57 11.83 -13.24
N GLU A 177 -31.36 12.90 -13.29
CA GLU A 177 -32.43 13.16 -12.33
C GLU A 177 -33.66 12.33 -12.70
N THR A 178 -34.04 11.36 -11.87
CA THR A 178 -35.15 10.45 -12.20
C THR A 178 -36.44 10.79 -11.46
N GLY A 179 -36.35 11.42 -10.27
CA GLY A 179 -37.51 11.73 -9.42
C GLY A 179 -38.26 10.50 -8.90
N ARG A 180 -37.68 9.30 -9.03
CA ARG A 180 -38.28 8.05 -8.59
C ARG A 180 -38.00 7.81 -7.10
N GLY A 181 -38.88 7.07 -6.43
CA GLY A 181 -38.67 6.67 -5.04
C GLY A 181 -37.34 5.93 -4.87
N GLY A 182 -36.50 6.41 -3.96
CA GLY A 182 -35.15 5.88 -3.74
C GLY A 182 -34.07 6.42 -4.70
N GLU A 183 -34.42 7.38 -5.56
CA GLU A 183 -33.53 8.03 -6.51
C GLU A 183 -33.77 9.57 -6.54
N TYR A 184 -34.23 10.15 -5.42
CA TYR A 184 -34.61 11.57 -5.36
C TYR A 184 -33.43 12.53 -5.54
N GLY A 185 -32.20 12.09 -5.25
CA GLY A 185 -30.97 12.83 -5.58
C GLY A 185 -30.41 12.51 -6.97
N GLY A 186 -31.15 11.76 -7.79
CA GLY A 186 -30.72 11.28 -9.10
C GLY A 186 -29.84 10.03 -9.03
N VAL A 187 -29.28 9.64 -10.19
CA VAL A 187 -28.54 8.40 -10.37
C VAL A 187 -27.29 8.64 -11.20
N ALA A 188 -26.13 8.21 -10.69
CA ALA A 188 -24.93 8.08 -11.49
C ALA A 188 -24.80 6.67 -12.06
N SER A 189 -24.44 6.57 -13.34
CA SER A 189 -24.22 5.29 -14.00
C SER A 189 -23.11 5.35 -15.03
N GLY A 190 -22.61 4.18 -15.42
CA GLY A 190 -21.59 4.03 -16.44
C GLY A 190 -21.09 2.59 -16.53
N LEU A 191 -20.05 2.39 -17.32
CA LEU A 191 -19.46 1.08 -17.56
C LEU A 191 -18.03 1.08 -17.02
N VAL A 192 -17.71 0.09 -16.19
CA VAL A 192 -16.33 -0.21 -15.80
C VAL A 192 -15.84 -1.39 -16.62
N THR A 193 -14.64 -1.29 -17.17
CA THR A 193 -13.99 -2.34 -17.96
C THR A 193 -12.66 -2.71 -17.32
N ASN A 194 -12.42 -4.01 -17.10
CA ASN A 194 -11.13 -4.48 -16.64
C ASN A 194 -10.18 -4.67 -17.82
N GLU A 195 -9.36 -3.66 -18.07
CA GLU A 195 -8.33 -3.65 -19.12
C GLU A 195 -6.94 -4.00 -18.56
N SER A 196 -6.89 -4.44 -17.30
CA SER A 196 -5.68 -4.89 -16.65
C SER A 196 -5.32 -6.33 -17.07
N GLY A 197 -4.13 -6.79 -16.69
CA GLY A 197 -3.72 -8.18 -16.83
C GLY A 197 -4.22 -9.11 -15.72
N TYR A 198 -5.07 -8.63 -14.81
CA TYR A 198 -5.39 -9.29 -13.55
C TYR A 198 -6.90 -9.53 -13.34
N ASP A 199 -7.23 -10.69 -12.79
CA ASP A 199 -8.59 -11.00 -12.32
C ASP A 199 -8.74 -10.53 -10.86
N TYR A 200 -9.68 -9.61 -10.60
CA TYR A 200 -9.89 -9.05 -9.26
C TYR A 200 -11.06 -9.72 -8.53
N ARG A 201 -10.89 -9.97 -7.23
CA ARG A 201 -11.95 -10.45 -6.33
C ARG A 201 -12.93 -9.33 -6.01
N LEU A 202 -12.41 -8.13 -5.74
CA LEU A 202 -13.17 -6.95 -5.36
C LEU A 202 -12.60 -5.71 -6.05
N VAL A 203 -13.49 -4.94 -6.66
CA VAL A 203 -13.20 -3.61 -7.20
C VAL A 203 -14.27 -2.67 -6.68
N THR A 204 -13.88 -1.55 -6.09
CA THR A 204 -14.81 -0.55 -5.55
C THR A 204 -14.93 0.61 -6.53
N VAL A 205 -16.14 0.90 -6.96
CA VAL A 205 -16.47 2.05 -7.80
C VAL A 205 -16.98 3.15 -6.90
N LYS A 206 -16.31 4.29 -6.91
CA LYS A 206 -16.68 5.50 -6.17
C LYS A 206 -17.14 6.56 -7.15
N VAL A 207 -18.23 7.23 -6.81
CA VAL A 207 -18.72 8.38 -7.56
C VAL A 207 -18.81 9.58 -6.63
N ILE A 208 -18.24 10.70 -7.06
CA ILE A 208 -18.33 11.98 -6.38
C ILE A 208 -18.97 12.96 -7.35
N ALA A 209 -20.17 13.42 -7.03
CA ALA A 209 -20.86 14.44 -7.80
C ALA A 209 -20.37 15.83 -7.37
N ARG A 210 -20.09 16.70 -8.34
CA ARG A 210 -19.49 18.02 -8.11
C ARG A 210 -20.26 19.13 -8.83
N ASP A 211 -20.17 20.32 -8.27
CA ASP A 211 -20.66 21.56 -8.89
C ASP A 211 -19.72 22.10 -9.98
N THR A 212 -20.05 23.27 -10.55
CA THR A 212 -19.23 23.96 -11.57
C THR A 212 -17.81 24.27 -11.12
N ASP A 213 -17.60 24.48 -9.82
CA ASP A 213 -16.31 24.84 -9.24
C ASP A 213 -15.49 23.61 -8.85
N GLY A 214 -16.03 22.41 -9.11
CA GLY A 214 -15.41 21.14 -8.74
C GLY A 214 -15.54 20.81 -7.26
N LYS A 215 -16.42 21.46 -6.49
CA LYS A 215 -16.66 21.13 -5.09
C LYS A 215 -17.60 19.92 -4.99
N PRO A 216 -17.32 18.93 -4.11
CA PRO A 216 -18.21 17.80 -3.84
C PRO A 216 -19.57 18.28 -3.33
N LEU A 217 -20.63 17.69 -3.89
CA LEU A 217 -22.02 17.88 -3.48
C LEU A 217 -22.60 16.60 -2.88
N ALA A 218 -22.25 15.45 -3.44
CA ALA A 218 -22.71 14.13 -3.00
C ALA A 218 -21.67 13.07 -3.36
N MET A 219 -21.68 11.95 -2.64
CA MET A 219 -20.83 10.81 -2.94
C MET A 219 -21.62 9.51 -2.82
N ASN A 220 -21.16 8.47 -3.51
CA ASN A 220 -21.70 7.12 -3.36
C ASN A 220 -20.64 6.10 -3.79
N GLN A 221 -20.79 4.84 -3.38
CA GLN A 221 -19.89 3.78 -3.81
C GLN A 221 -20.60 2.43 -3.94
N THR A 222 -20.05 1.55 -4.77
CA THR A 222 -20.50 0.17 -4.91
C THR A 222 -19.32 -0.75 -5.18
N ASP A 223 -19.51 -2.03 -4.90
CA ASP A 223 -18.50 -3.06 -5.08
C ASP A 223 -18.86 -4.00 -6.22
N LEU A 224 -17.90 -4.20 -7.12
CA LEU A 224 -17.93 -5.23 -8.15
C LEU A 224 -17.09 -6.42 -7.66
N ARG A 225 -17.78 -7.51 -7.35
CA ARG A 225 -17.14 -8.78 -6.98
C ARG A 225 -16.87 -9.65 -8.19
N THR A 226 -15.75 -10.35 -8.20
CA THR A 226 -15.31 -11.22 -9.29
C THR A 226 -15.31 -10.50 -10.63
N PHE A 227 -14.26 -9.70 -10.85
CA PHE A 227 -14.11 -8.87 -12.04
C PHE A 227 -12.93 -9.35 -12.89
N LEU A 228 -13.26 -10.13 -13.91
CA LEU A 228 -12.29 -10.84 -14.74
C LEU A 228 -11.65 -9.92 -15.79
N VAL A 229 -10.46 -10.29 -16.27
CA VAL A 229 -9.79 -9.59 -17.37
C VAL A 229 -10.70 -9.51 -18.60
N GLY A 230 -10.78 -8.33 -19.21
CA GLY A 230 -11.61 -8.04 -20.37
C GLY A 230 -13.10 -7.93 -20.08
N GLN A 231 -13.54 -8.16 -18.84
CA GLN A 231 -14.94 -8.05 -18.48
C GLN A 231 -15.37 -6.57 -18.42
N GLN A 232 -16.60 -6.31 -18.86
CA GLN A 232 -17.27 -5.02 -18.72
C GLN A 232 -18.50 -5.18 -17.83
N ARG A 233 -18.70 -4.25 -16.90
CA ARG A 233 -19.85 -4.24 -15.98
C ARG A 233 -20.43 -2.84 -15.84
N GLU A 234 -21.75 -2.75 -15.84
CA GLU A 234 -22.44 -1.52 -15.50
C GLU A 234 -22.40 -1.28 -13.99
N PHE A 235 -22.20 -0.02 -13.59
CA PHE A 235 -22.48 0.45 -12.24
C PHE A 235 -23.68 1.40 -12.28
N ARG A 236 -24.50 1.35 -11.25
CA ARG A 236 -25.63 2.25 -11.02
C ARG A 236 -25.69 2.62 -9.55
N LEU A 237 -25.56 3.90 -9.26
CA LEU A 237 -25.46 4.46 -7.92
C LEU A 237 -26.53 5.53 -7.73
N PRO A 238 -27.71 5.16 -7.20
CA PRO A 238 -28.76 6.13 -6.89
C PRO A 238 -28.48 6.86 -5.58
N TRP A 239 -28.83 8.14 -5.51
CA TRP A 239 -28.92 8.88 -4.26
C TRP A 239 -30.36 8.85 -3.74
N PRO A 240 -30.62 8.19 -2.60
CA PRO A 240 -31.99 8.03 -2.10
C PRO A 240 -32.66 9.34 -1.70
N GLN A 241 -31.88 10.31 -1.23
CA GLN A 241 -32.36 11.60 -0.75
C GLN A 241 -31.79 12.74 -1.61
N PRO A 242 -32.53 13.85 -1.78
CA PRO A 242 -32.00 15.04 -2.42
C PRO A 242 -30.91 15.67 -1.56
N PHE A 243 -29.98 16.37 -2.21
CA PHE A 243 -28.92 17.15 -1.57
C PHE A 243 -28.89 18.55 -2.18
N ALA A 244 -28.21 19.47 -1.49
CA ALA A 244 -28.12 20.86 -1.94
C ALA A 244 -27.10 21.01 -3.07
N GLY A 245 -27.41 21.89 -4.03
CA GLY A 245 -26.53 22.21 -5.16
C GLY A 245 -26.97 21.56 -6.47
N LYS A 246 -26.34 21.98 -7.57
CA LYS A 246 -26.59 21.45 -8.91
C LYS A 246 -25.36 20.68 -9.37
N ILE A 247 -25.56 19.45 -9.81
CA ILE A 247 -24.48 18.62 -10.36
C ILE A 247 -24.14 19.09 -11.77
N GLU A 248 -22.85 19.28 -11.99
CA GLU A 248 -22.32 19.66 -13.31
C GLU A 248 -21.35 18.60 -13.82
N MET A 249 -20.69 17.87 -12.92
CA MET A 249 -19.83 16.76 -13.30
C MET A 249 -19.83 15.64 -12.25
N ILE A 250 -19.45 14.44 -12.69
CA ILE A 250 -19.19 13.30 -11.82
C ILE A 250 -17.76 12.82 -11.99
N ASP A 251 -17.04 12.76 -10.88
CA ASP A 251 -15.78 12.03 -10.80
C ASP A 251 -16.09 10.57 -10.49
N VAL A 252 -15.52 9.67 -11.28
CA VAL A 252 -15.65 8.23 -11.04
C VAL A 252 -14.25 7.67 -10.84
N GLU A 253 -14.00 7.15 -9.65
CA GLU A 253 -12.76 6.49 -9.26
C GLU A 253 -13.03 5.00 -9.10
N VAL A 254 -12.10 4.16 -9.58
CA VAL A 254 -12.22 2.71 -9.48
C VAL A 254 -11.00 2.18 -8.74
N ASP A 255 -11.23 1.70 -7.54
CA ASP A 255 -10.20 1.17 -6.66
C ASP A 255 -10.12 -0.35 -6.79
N ALA A 256 -8.91 -0.84 -7.03
CA ALA A 256 -8.56 -2.25 -6.87
C ALA A 256 -7.28 -2.32 -6.06
N ASP A 257 -7.37 -2.91 -4.87
CA ASP A 257 -6.22 -3.11 -4.00
C ASP A 257 -5.25 -4.09 -4.66
N VAL A 258 -4.01 -3.64 -4.86
CA VAL A 258 -2.92 -4.43 -5.45
C VAL A 258 -1.87 -4.87 -4.45
N TYR A 259 -1.93 -4.33 -3.23
CA TYR A 259 -1.01 -4.69 -2.16
C TYR A 259 -1.41 -6.03 -1.52
N HIS A 260 -2.71 -6.23 -1.35
CA HIS A 260 -3.22 -7.45 -0.76
C HIS A 260 -3.48 -8.53 -1.82
N SER A 261 -2.65 -9.58 -1.79
CA SER A 261 -2.68 -10.67 -2.78
C SER A 261 -4.01 -11.45 -2.84
N ASP A 262 -4.84 -11.38 -1.79
CA ASP A 262 -6.15 -12.01 -1.72
C ASP A 262 -7.19 -11.33 -2.63
N ASN A 263 -6.93 -10.09 -3.04
CA ASN A 263 -7.75 -9.40 -4.03
C ASN A 263 -7.53 -9.93 -5.45
N PHE A 264 -6.50 -10.75 -5.71
CA PHE A 264 -6.32 -11.41 -7.00
C PHE A 264 -6.95 -12.81 -6.98
N LEU A 265 -7.81 -13.12 -7.96
CA LEU A 265 -8.52 -14.41 -8.02
C LEU A 265 -7.61 -15.58 -8.42
N ARG A 266 -6.65 -15.32 -9.31
CA ARG A 266 -5.55 -16.22 -9.59
C ARG A 266 -4.36 -15.74 -8.77
N ARG A 267 -3.63 -16.67 -8.12
CA ARG A 267 -2.38 -16.34 -7.43
C ARG A 267 -1.35 -15.89 -8.47
N TYR A 268 -1.33 -14.60 -8.77
CA TYR A 268 -0.14 -13.95 -9.29
C TYR A 268 0.74 -13.72 -8.07
N LEU A 269 1.84 -14.45 -7.98
CA LEU A 269 2.82 -14.22 -6.92
C LEU A 269 3.22 -12.74 -6.98
N PRO A 270 3.11 -11.98 -5.87
CA PRO A 270 3.50 -10.58 -5.87
C PRO A 270 4.98 -10.48 -6.27
N ALA A 271 5.30 -9.45 -7.05
CA ALA A 271 6.65 -9.17 -7.56
C ALA A 271 7.72 -9.01 -6.47
N SER A 272 7.34 -9.03 -5.18
CA SER A 272 8.20 -8.94 -4.01
C SER A 272 8.77 -10.28 -3.52
N SER A 273 8.41 -11.42 -4.12
CA SER A 273 9.08 -12.70 -3.82
C SER A 273 10.08 -13.07 -4.91
N ALA A 274 11.36 -13.08 -4.55
CA ALA A 274 12.48 -13.41 -5.41
C ALA A 274 12.16 -14.62 -6.32
N GLN A 275 12.27 -14.40 -7.63
CA GLN A 275 12.16 -15.45 -8.64
C GLN A 275 13.28 -16.47 -8.43
N THR A 276 12.98 -17.59 -7.77
CA THR A 276 13.70 -18.84 -7.99
C THR A 276 12.78 -19.73 -8.80
N LEU A 277 12.99 -19.72 -10.12
CA LEU A 277 12.38 -20.68 -11.02
C LEU A 277 12.93 -22.08 -10.66
N VAL A 278 12.10 -22.91 -10.03
CA VAL A 278 12.38 -24.35 -9.97
C VAL A 278 11.96 -24.94 -11.32
N PRO A 279 12.88 -25.52 -12.12
CA PRO A 279 12.50 -26.20 -13.35
C PRO A 279 11.68 -27.44 -12.99
N GLY A 280 10.50 -27.57 -13.60
CA GLY A 280 9.61 -28.70 -13.42
C GLY A 280 10.29 -30.03 -13.77
N ARG A 281 9.98 -31.05 -12.96
CA ARG A 281 10.09 -32.46 -13.37
C ARG A 281 8.80 -32.87 -14.09
#